data_AF-A0A5E7EXH8-F1
#
_entry.id   AF-A0A5E7EXH8-F1
#
_cell.length_a   1.000
_cell.length_b   1.000
_cell.length_c   1.000
_cell.angle_alpha   90.00
_cell.angle_beta   90.00
_cell.angle_gamma   90.00
#
_symmetry.space_group_name_H-M   'P 1'
#
loop_
_entity.id
_entity.type
_entity.pdbx_description
1 polymer ?
#
loop_
_entity_poly.entity_id
_entity_poly.type
_entity_poly.pdbx_seq_one_letter_code
_entity_poly.pdbx_strand_id
1 'polypeptide(L)'
;MTQCFKEHPSDNQRLNHNSTPVADCECKEELLYGVKTMVTKVPILTCACLWRIYQREAEDIVAPGGVLIADPVERNRVINAAYARLWLHDSRFQWAGLAAFASKQVGCGLLHAADSIGRIGAEHQSRQRVRDSRSEFGLFTPDRMAEQAEALRDYKEADARNPVPSVDLRFKGNDLSLVQQQFRHVHDMMALGNTTLFLDIFPLHEFYAKRGLKELKKCLEVRGRIYGHPKFPVLWPAGQETLAFGQFHQEIIRAFELIDEGDTAQSVEFLAWHEQRNILQPAIYEDQQLVALLRTNHAAYVTGFPSGVAQAIELTLTSQCQSVKDERTIGFSSNPLADLSNIKQRMPFVLRAAARFDEMLNDSNRGALEQSIREIASGGEA
;
A
#
# COMPACT_ATOMS: atom_id res chain seq x y z
N MET A 1 -18.24 -1.98 19.09
CA MET A 1 -18.27 -2.02 17.62
C MET A 1 -17.44 -0.85 17.12
N THR A 2 -16.28 -1.12 16.54
CA THR A 2 -15.46 -0.09 15.88
C THR A 2 -16.19 0.34 14.60
N GLN A 3 -16.58 1.61 14.50
CA GLN A 3 -17.24 2.13 13.30
C GLN A 3 -16.21 2.16 12.15
N CYS A 4 -16.24 1.13 11.30
CA CYS A 4 -15.30 0.94 10.19
C CYS A 4 -15.57 1.90 9.02
N PHE A 5 -16.84 2.19 8.76
CA PHE A 5 -17.29 3.09 7.70
C PHE A 5 -18.09 4.26 8.27
N LYS A 6 -18.05 5.42 7.61
CA LYS A 6 -18.93 6.54 7.98
C LYS A 6 -20.35 6.23 7.53
N GLU A 7 -21.36 6.58 8.31
CA GLU A 7 -22.75 6.42 7.87
C GLU A 7 -23.17 7.60 6.99
N HIS A 8 -23.74 7.32 5.82
CA HIS A 8 -24.28 8.33 4.93
C HIS A 8 -25.78 8.14 4.71
N PRO A 9 -26.57 9.24 4.60
CA PRO A 9 -27.99 9.15 4.23
C PRO A 9 -28.21 8.39 2.92
N SER A 10 -27.26 8.48 1.98
CA SER A 10 -27.29 7.76 0.72
C SER A 10 -27.28 6.24 0.86
N ASP A 11 -26.77 5.70 1.98
CA ASP A 11 -26.61 4.26 2.20
C ASP A 11 -27.96 3.54 2.34
N ASN A 12 -29.03 4.27 2.70
CA ASN A 12 -30.39 3.74 2.78
C ASN A 12 -31.32 4.26 1.68
N GLN A 13 -30.85 5.19 0.85
CA GLN A 13 -31.64 5.76 -0.24
C GLN A 13 -31.69 4.83 -1.45
N ARG A 14 -32.81 4.87 -2.20
CA ARG A 14 -32.99 4.04 -3.39
C ARG A 14 -32.21 4.61 -4.58
N LEU A 15 -31.44 3.75 -5.24
CA LEU A 15 -30.67 4.12 -6.42
C LEU A 15 -31.57 4.56 -7.58
N ASN A 16 -31.19 5.63 -8.28
CA ASN A 16 -31.93 6.30 -9.37
C ASN A 16 -33.26 6.93 -8.94
N HIS A 17 -33.41 7.25 -7.65
CA HIS A 17 -34.52 8.03 -7.12
C HIS A 17 -34.05 9.37 -6.56
N ASN A 18 -35.00 10.27 -6.33
CA ASN A 18 -34.74 11.57 -5.74
C ASN A 18 -34.20 11.39 -4.31
N SER A 19 -33.05 12.01 -4.03
CA SER A 19 -32.44 12.00 -2.70
C SER A 19 -33.08 13.01 -1.74
N THR A 20 -33.85 13.95 -2.29
CA THR A 20 -34.60 14.97 -1.54
C THR A 20 -36.05 14.96 -2.05
N PRO A 21 -37.07 15.09 -1.16
CA PRO A 21 -38.44 15.26 -1.58
C PRO A 21 -38.59 16.44 -2.54
N VAL A 22 -39.43 16.31 -3.58
CA VAL A 22 -39.59 17.36 -4.61
C VAL A 22 -40.09 18.67 -4.00
N ALA A 23 -40.88 18.60 -2.93
CA ALA A 23 -41.38 19.77 -2.20
C ALA A 23 -40.25 20.61 -1.56
N ASP A 24 -39.11 19.99 -1.25
CA ASP A 24 -37.98 20.62 -0.59
C ASP A 24 -36.85 20.98 -1.58
N CYS A 25 -37.09 20.78 -2.88
CA CYS A 25 -36.11 21.04 -3.93
C CYS A 25 -36.08 22.53 -4.33
N GLU A 26 -34.90 23.02 -4.68
CA GLU A 26 -34.72 24.41 -5.14
C GLU A 26 -35.47 24.64 -6.46
N CYS A 27 -36.37 25.62 -6.45
CA CYS A 27 -37.10 26.11 -7.62
C CYS A 27 -36.45 27.41 -8.10
N LYS A 28 -36.02 27.46 -9.36
CA LYS A 28 -35.46 28.66 -9.98
C LYS A 28 -36.07 28.92 -11.35
N GLU A 29 -36.13 30.19 -11.71
CA GLU A 29 -36.58 30.61 -13.03
C GLU A 29 -35.44 30.47 -14.04
N GLU A 30 -35.64 29.67 -15.09
CA GLU A 30 -34.70 29.52 -16.19
C GLU A 30 -35.39 29.81 -17.53
N LEU A 31 -34.63 30.38 -18.47
CA LEU A 31 -35.11 30.59 -19.82
C LEU A 31 -34.94 29.27 -20.60
N LEU A 32 -36.04 28.54 -20.79
CA LEU A 32 -36.07 27.32 -21.59
C LEU A 32 -36.87 27.58 -22.86
N TYR A 33 -36.29 27.28 -24.02
CA TYR A 33 -36.94 27.46 -25.33
C TYR A 33 -37.48 28.88 -25.57
N GLY A 34 -36.81 29.91 -25.02
CA GLY A 34 -37.21 31.31 -25.17
C GLY A 34 -38.33 31.77 -24.22
N VAL A 35 -38.80 30.92 -23.30
CA VAL A 35 -39.83 31.24 -22.31
C VAL A 35 -39.26 31.09 -20.90
N LYS A 36 -39.54 32.06 -20.03
CA LYS A 36 -39.17 31.96 -18.62
C LYS A 36 -40.03 30.88 -17.96
N THR A 37 -39.37 29.85 -17.45
CA THR A 37 -40.02 28.65 -16.89
C THR A 37 -39.46 28.41 -15.50
N MET A 38 -40.36 28.09 -14.55
CA MET A 38 -39.94 27.64 -13.22
C MET A 38 -39.44 26.20 -13.32
N VAL A 39 -38.18 25.98 -12.96
CA VAL A 39 -37.51 24.69 -12.98
C VAL A 39 -37.18 24.28 -11.55
N THR A 40 -37.64 23.09 -11.16
CA THR A 40 -37.27 22.46 -9.90
C THR A 40 -36.07 21.54 -10.12
N LYS A 41 -34.97 21.78 -9.40
CA LYS A 41 -33.78 20.91 -9.44
C LYS A 41 -33.94 19.76 -8.46
N VAL A 42 -34.20 18.56 -8.99
CA VAL A 42 -34.32 17.35 -8.16
C VAL A 42 -32.99 16.60 -8.14
N PRO A 43 -32.32 16.48 -6.98
CA PRO A 43 -31.10 15.69 -6.88
C PRO A 43 -31.45 14.19 -6.95
N ILE A 44 -30.76 13.45 -7.84
CA ILE A 44 -30.97 12.01 -8.02
C ILE A 44 -29.72 11.27 -7.56
N LEU A 45 -29.90 10.26 -6.70
CA LEU A 45 -28.81 9.38 -6.29
C LEU A 45 -28.46 8.43 -7.43
N THR A 46 -27.26 8.54 -7.99
CA THR A 46 -26.78 7.68 -9.07
C THR A 46 -25.62 6.79 -8.61
N CYS A 47 -25.25 5.79 -9.41
CA CYS A 47 -24.06 4.96 -9.15
C CYS A 47 -22.79 5.82 -9.04
N ALA A 48 -22.66 6.86 -9.87
CA ALA A 48 -21.53 7.79 -9.81
C ALA A 48 -21.51 8.59 -8.51
N CYS A 49 -22.68 8.92 -7.94
CA CYS A 49 -22.76 9.56 -6.63
C CYS A 49 -22.24 8.63 -5.54
N LEU A 50 -22.68 7.37 -5.50
CA LEU A 50 -22.24 6.39 -4.51
C LEU A 50 -20.72 6.13 -4.61
N TRP A 51 -20.21 5.91 -5.83
CA TRP A 51 -18.77 5.72 -6.01
C TRP A 51 -17.95 6.92 -5.56
N ARG A 52 -18.43 8.15 -5.76
CA ARG A 52 -17.73 9.35 -5.26
C ARG A 52 -17.70 9.41 -3.74
N ILE A 53 -18.77 8.98 -3.07
CA ILE A 53 -18.84 8.96 -1.60
C ILE A 53 -17.80 7.97 -1.08
N TYR A 54 -17.87 6.71 -1.50
CA TYR A 54 -16.97 5.66 -0.99
C TYR A 54 -15.52 5.84 -1.45
N GLN A 55 -15.29 6.36 -2.67
CA GLN A 55 -13.94 6.73 -3.09
C GLN A 55 -13.39 7.86 -2.21
N ARG A 56 -14.20 8.87 -1.87
CA ARG A 56 -13.76 9.95 -0.97
C ARG A 56 -13.47 9.44 0.44
N GLU A 57 -14.24 8.49 0.95
CA GLU A 57 -13.96 7.86 2.24
C GLU A 57 -12.60 7.14 2.26
N ALA A 58 -12.28 6.38 1.20
CA ALA A 58 -10.96 5.78 1.06
C ALA A 58 -9.85 6.82 0.91
N GLU A 59 -10.08 7.87 0.11
CA GLU A 59 -9.13 8.98 -0.05
C GLU A 59 -8.87 9.70 1.28
N ASP A 60 -9.89 9.97 2.08
CA ASP A 60 -9.76 10.65 3.37
C ASP A 60 -8.87 9.88 4.36
N ILE A 61 -8.75 8.55 4.21
CA ILE A 61 -7.87 7.71 5.05
C ILE A 61 -6.40 7.97 4.75
N VAL A 62 -6.03 8.09 3.47
CA VAL A 62 -4.62 8.24 3.03
C VAL A 62 -4.24 9.68 2.67
N ALA A 63 -5.23 10.54 2.51
CA ALA A 63 -5.10 11.93 2.08
C ALA A 63 -6.12 12.82 2.81
N PRO A 64 -6.05 12.92 4.15
CA PRO A 64 -6.99 13.72 4.93
C PRO A 64 -6.96 15.19 4.47
N GLY A 65 -8.13 15.76 4.19
CA GLY A 65 -8.24 17.11 3.64
C GLY A 65 -7.83 17.22 2.17
N GLY A 66 -7.72 16.10 1.46
CA GLY A 66 -7.35 16.05 0.02
C GLY A 66 -5.85 16.12 -0.25
N VAL A 67 -5.01 16.10 0.79
CA VAL A 67 -3.55 16.11 0.67
C VAL A 67 -3.02 14.77 1.12
N LEU A 68 -2.33 14.05 0.22
CA LEU A 68 -1.72 12.75 0.50
C LEU A 68 -0.78 12.85 1.71
N ILE A 69 -0.89 11.92 2.66
CA ILE A 69 0.06 11.82 3.78
C ILE A 69 1.47 11.72 3.21
N ALA A 70 2.30 12.72 3.51
CA ALA A 70 3.59 12.88 2.86
C ALA A 70 4.56 11.74 3.20
N ASP A 71 4.56 11.29 4.46
CA ASP A 71 5.38 10.16 4.92
C ASP A 71 4.77 8.82 4.47
N PRO A 72 5.46 8.06 3.61
CA PRO A 72 4.97 6.75 3.16
C PRO A 72 4.81 5.71 4.28
N VAL A 73 5.60 5.80 5.35
CA VAL A 73 5.51 4.87 6.49
C VAL A 73 4.22 5.12 7.25
N GLU A 74 3.94 6.37 7.61
CA GLU A 74 2.67 6.75 8.24
C GLU A 74 1.47 6.45 7.35
N ARG A 75 1.58 6.72 6.04
CA ARG A 75 0.54 6.37 5.08
C ARG A 75 0.28 4.86 5.02
N ASN A 76 1.32 4.04 5.07
CA ASN A 76 1.19 2.59 5.11
C ASN A 76 0.52 2.10 6.41
N ARG A 77 0.82 2.76 7.53
CA ARG A 77 0.25 2.48 8.86
C ARG A 77 -1.24 2.81 8.95
N VAL A 78 -1.75 3.78 8.19
CA VAL A 78 -3.20 4.00 8.14
C VAL A 78 -3.90 2.99 7.22
N ILE A 79 -3.23 2.56 6.14
CA ILE A 79 -3.73 1.54 5.19
C ILE A 79 -3.85 0.17 5.86
N ASN A 80 -2.79 -0.32 6.50
CA ASN A 80 -2.81 -1.64 7.13
C ASN A 80 -3.90 -1.72 8.23
N ALA A 81 -4.07 -0.65 9.00
CA ALA A 81 -5.07 -0.54 10.03
C ALA A 81 -6.49 -0.47 9.45
N ALA A 82 -6.67 0.18 8.29
CA ALA A 82 -7.95 0.21 7.59
C ALA A 82 -8.36 -1.18 7.09
N TYR A 83 -7.45 -1.96 6.50
CA TYR A 83 -7.72 -3.35 6.13
C TYR A 83 -8.03 -4.25 7.34
N ALA A 84 -7.28 -4.08 8.42
CA ALA A 84 -7.53 -4.82 9.65
C ALA A 84 -8.92 -4.50 10.24
N ARG A 85 -9.31 -3.22 10.27
CA ARG A 85 -10.65 -2.79 10.70
C ARG A 85 -11.75 -3.32 9.79
N LEU A 86 -11.49 -3.40 8.48
CA LEU A 86 -12.43 -3.95 7.51
C LEU A 86 -12.73 -5.43 7.79
N TRP A 87 -11.71 -6.24 8.07
CA TRP A 87 -11.91 -7.64 8.46
C TRP A 87 -12.56 -7.80 9.83
N LEU A 88 -12.20 -6.96 10.82
CA LEU A 88 -12.84 -6.98 12.14
C LEU A 88 -14.31 -6.55 12.10
N HIS A 89 -14.69 -5.77 11.08
CA HIS A 89 -16.08 -5.38 10.85
C HIS A 89 -16.90 -6.53 10.26
N ASP A 90 -16.37 -7.23 9.26
CA ASP A 90 -16.97 -8.42 8.67
C ASP A 90 -15.88 -9.44 8.32
N SER A 91 -15.82 -10.54 9.08
CA SER A 91 -14.79 -11.57 8.93
C SER A 91 -14.88 -12.32 7.60
N ARG A 92 -15.99 -12.18 6.85
CA ARG A 92 -16.11 -12.73 5.49
C ARG A 92 -15.17 -12.03 4.51
N PHE A 93 -14.70 -10.82 4.82
CA PHE A 93 -13.67 -10.12 4.05
C PHE A 93 -12.27 -10.69 4.30
N GLN A 94 -12.10 -12.01 4.19
CA GLN A 94 -10.82 -12.70 4.43
C GLN A 94 -9.66 -12.09 3.65
N TRP A 95 -9.91 -11.62 2.41
CA TRP A 95 -8.91 -10.89 1.63
C TRP A 95 -8.39 -9.66 2.38
N ALA A 96 -9.27 -8.88 3.03
CA ALA A 96 -8.86 -7.71 3.80
C ALA A 96 -8.01 -8.10 5.03
N GLY A 97 -8.33 -9.23 5.66
CA GLY A 97 -7.53 -9.77 6.76
C GLY A 97 -6.11 -10.12 6.31
N LEU A 98 -5.98 -10.84 5.19
CA LEU A 98 -4.68 -11.15 4.58
C LEU A 98 -3.94 -9.88 4.10
N ALA A 99 -4.66 -8.94 3.48
CA ALA A 99 -4.13 -7.67 2.99
C ALA A 99 -3.56 -6.80 4.12
N ALA A 100 -4.12 -6.88 5.34
CA ALA A 100 -3.56 -6.20 6.50
C ALA A 100 -2.12 -6.67 6.81
N PHE A 101 -1.86 -7.98 6.74
CA PHE A 101 -0.52 -8.54 6.92
C PHE A 101 0.40 -8.21 5.75
N ALA A 102 -0.09 -8.31 4.51
CA ALA A 102 0.70 -7.99 3.32
C ALA A 102 1.10 -6.52 3.29
N SER A 103 0.18 -5.62 3.61
CA SER A 103 0.44 -4.18 3.72
C SER A 103 1.36 -3.86 4.90
N LYS A 104 1.26 -4.58 6.04
CA LYS A 104 2.24 -4.48 7.12
C LYS A 104 3.64 -4.87 6.66
N GLN A 105 3.78 -5.95 5.90
CA GLN A 105 5.07 -6.37 5.36
C GLN A 105 5.66 -5.32 4.41
N VAL A 106 4.82 -4.64 3.62
CA VAL A 106 5.25 -3.47 2.83
C VAL A 106 5.81 -2.38 3.74
N GLY A 107 5.13 -2.06 4.84
CA GLY A 107 5.60 -1.10 5.85
C GLY A 107 6.98 -1.44 6.42
N CYS A 108 7.21 -2.71 6.75
CA CYS A 108 8.53 -3.20 7.18
C CYS A 108 9.61 -2.96 6.13
N GLY A 109 9.30 -3.17 4.86
CA GLY A 109 10.21 -2.88 3.74
C GLY A 109 10.49 -1.38 3.58
N LEU A 110 9.49 -0.52 3.78
CA LEU A 110 9.67 0.94 3.79
C LEU A 110 10.62 1.39 4.90
N LEU A 111 10.40 0.89 6.13
CA LEU A 111 11.27 1.16 7.28
C LEU A 111 12.71 0.71 7.01
N HIS A 112 12.89 -0.50 6.48
CA HIS A 112 14.21 -1.02 6.13
C HIS A 112 14.91 -0.14 5.08
N ALA A 113 14.22 0.27 4.02
CA ALA A 113 14.78 1.11 2.97
C ALA A 113 15.17 2.50 3.51
N ALA A 114 14.30 3.12 4.32
CA ALA A 114 14.58 4.42 4.96
C ALA A 114 15.78 4.35 5.91
N ASP A 115 15.84 3.33 6.77
CA ASP A 115 16.97 3.10 7.69
C ASP A 115 18.28 2.86 6.91
N SER A 116 18.22 2.07 5.84
CA SER A 116 19.38 1.82 4.97
C SER A 116 19.91 3.11 4.33
N ILE A 117 19.02 3.96 3.79
CA ILE A 117 19.41 5.27 3.22
C ILE A 117 20.09 6.14 4.28
N GLY A 118 19.51 6.20 5.49
CA GLY A 118 20.04 6.98 6.61
C GLY A 118 21.42 6.51 7.05
N ARG A 119 21.62 5.20 7.20
CA ARG A 119 22.91 4.59 7.60
C ARG A 119 24.01 4.84 6.58
N ILE A 120 23.71 4.70 5.29
CA ILE A 120 24.67 5.02 4.21
C ILE A 120 25.02 6.52 4.23
N GLY A 121 24.04 7.39 4.48
CA GLY A 121 24.26 8.83 4.61
C GLY A 121 25.16 9.19 5.79
N ALA A 122 24.94 8.55 6.95
CA ALA A 122 25.70 8.78 8.17
C ALA A 122 27.17 8.33 8.04
N GLU A 123 27.43 7.19 7.41
CA GLU A 123 28.81 6.74 7.09
C GLU A 123 29.52 7.72 6.17
N HIS A 124 28.84 8.22 5.15
CA HIS A 124 29.45 9.18 4.26
C HIS A 124 29.81 10.51 4.95
N GLN A 125 28.91 11.05 5.76
CA GLN A 125 29.14 12.29 6.51
C GLN A 125 30.27 12.14 7.52
N SER A 126 30.35 11.02 8.24
CA SER A 126 31.45 10.77 9.17
C SER A 126 32.78 10.58 8.42
N ARG A 127 32.77 9.93 7.25
CA ARG A 127 33.95 9.80 6.38
C ARG A 127 34.44 11.15 5.84
N GLN A 128 33.52 12.06 5.47
CA GLN A 128 33.87 13.43 5.08
C GLN A 128 34.51 14.18 6.25
N ARG A 129 33.93 14.12 7.46
CA ARG A 129 34.53 14.72 8.67
C ARG A 129 35.97 14.23 8.92
N VAL A 130 36.24 12.94 8.73
CA VAL A 130 37.61 12.39 8.83
C VAL A 130 38.54 12.92 7.73
N ARG A 131 38.04 13.12 6.51
CA ARG A 131 38.83 13.67 5.40
C ARG A 131 39.13 15.16 5.62
N ASP A 132 38.12 15.93 6.00
CA ASP A 132 38.23 17.38 6.18
C ASP A 132 39.16 17.70 7.36
N SER A 133 39.00 17.01 8.50
CA SER A 133 39.91 17.16 9.64
C SER A 133 41.37 16.84 9.31
N ARG A 134 41.62 15.84 8.45
CA ARG A 134 42.97 15.52 7.96
C ARG A 134 43.50 16.53 6.94
N SER A 135 42.62 17.08 6.10
CA SER A 135 42.97 18.06 5.08
C SER A 135 43.27 19.43 5.68
N GLU A 136 42.51 19.86 6.69
CA GLU A 136 42.66 21.17 7.34
C GLU A 136 43.84 21.22 8.31
N PHE A 137 44.07 20.16 9.09
CA PHE A 137 45.01 20.19 10.21
C PHE A 137 46.23 19.27 10.05
N GLY A 138 46.27 18.44 9.00
CA GLY A 138 47.32 17.43 8.82
C GLY A 138 47.25 16.28 9.85
N LEU A 139 48.06 15.24 9.65
CA LEU A 139 48.01 13.99 10.44
C LEU A 139 48.57 14.11 11.87
N PHE A 140 49.29 15.20 12.20
CA PHE A 140 50.12 15.27 13.41
C PHE A 140 50.02 16.62 14.14
N THR A 141 48.84 17.24 14.16
CA THR A 141 48.54 18.44 14.97
C THR A 141 48.20 18.03 16.42
N PRO A 142 49.12 18.24 17.41
CA PRO A 142 48.98 17.66 18.75
C PRO A 142 47.73 18.14 19.52
N ASP A 143 47.33 19.39 19.29
CA ASP A 143 46.19 20.07 19.87
C ASP A 143 44.83 19.58 19.34
N ARG A 144 44.82 18.90 18.19
CA ARG A 144 43.62 18.43 17.49
C ARG A 144 43.48 16.90 17.46
N MET A 145 44.44 16.16 18.04
CA MET A 145 44.44 14.69 18.01
C MET A 145 43.20 14.06 18.66
N ALA A 146 42.64 14.69 19.71
CA ALA A 146 41.43 14.21 20.36
C ALA A 146 40.21 14.29 19.42
N GLU A 147 40.04 15.42 18.72
CA GLU A 147 38.96 15.63 17.73
C GLU A 147 39.10 14.67 16.55
N GLN A 148 40.32 14.47 16.03
CA GLN A 148 40.57 13.51 14.95
C GLN A 148 40.31 12.05 15.37
N ALA A 149 40.63 11.69 16.61
CA ALA A 149 40.35 10.36 17.16
C ALA A 149 38.85 10.13 17.39
N GLU A 150 38.09 11.15 17.77
CA GLU A 150 36.63 11.11 17.85
C GLU A 150 35.99 10.95 16.48
N ALA A 151 36.38 11.77 15.49
CA ALA A 151 35.89 11.63 14.11
C ALA A 151 36.17 10.24 13.52
N LEU A 152 37.33 9.64 13.84
CA LEU A 152 37.66 8.29 13.41
C LEU A 152 36.81 7.21 14.11
N ARG A 153 36.46 7.40 15.40
CA ARG A 153 35.56 6.50 16.13
C ARG A 153 34.15 6.57 15.56
N ASP A 154 33.61 7.77 15.36
CA ASP A 154 32.32 8.01 14.72
C ASP A 154 32.24 7.33 13.35
N TYR A 155 33.30 7.47 12.54
CA TYR A 155 33.37 6.82 11.24
C TYR A 155 33.33 5.30 11.36
N LYS A 156 34.12 4.69 12.25
CA LYS A 156 34.11 3.22 12.45
C LYS A 156 32.75 2.71 12.91
N GLU A 157 32.07 3.44 13.78
CA GLU A 157 30.72 3.08 14.23
C GLU A 157 29.65 3.24 13.14
N ALA A 158 29.80 4.23 12.27
CA ALA A 158 28.91 4.42 11.12
C ALA A 158 29.16 3.37 10.04
N ASP A 159 30.43 3.05 9.75
CA ASP A 159 30.86 2.01 8.83
C ASP A 159 30.35 0.62 9.26
N ALA A 160 30.47 0.30 10.55
CA ALA A 160 29.94 -0.95 11.11
C ALA A 160 28.41 -1.07 11.03
N ARG A 161 27.69 0.05 10.93
CA ARG A 161 26.22 0.08 10.80
C ARG A 161 25.76 0.20 9.35
N ASN A 162 26.64 0.56 8.41
CA ASN A 162 26.32 0.67 7.00
C ASN A 162 26.11 -0.74 6.42
N PRO A 163 24.97 -1.03 5.78
CA PRO A 163 24.77 -2.33 5.14
C PRO A 163 25.72 -2.55 3.95
N VAL A 164 26.20 -1.49 3.30
CA VAL A 164 27.02 -1.54 2.06
C VAL A 164 28.29 -0.68 2.13
N PRO A 165 29.20 -0.90 3.10
CA PRO A 165 30.34 0.00 3.35
C PRO A 165 31.34 0.06 2.18
N SER A 166 31.36 -0.96 1.31
CA SER A 166 32.31 -1.07 0.18
C SER A 166 31.76 -0.65 -1.19
N VAL A 167 30.47 -0.27 -1.29
CA VAL A 167 29.76 -0.09 -2.58
C VAL A 167 29.12 1.30 -2.71
N ASP A 168 29.65 2.32 -2.02
CA ASP A 168 29.11 3.69 -2.08
C ASP A 168 29.64 4.50 -3.27
N LEU A 169 29.09 4.29 -4.47
CA LEU A 169 29.40 5.07 -5.68
C LEU A 169 28.59 6.37 -5.70
N ARG A 170 29.27 7.53 -5.60
CA ARG A 170 28.68 8.86 -5.70
C ARG A 170 29.22 9.61 -6.92
N PHE A 171 28.33 10.08 -7.79
CA PHE A 171 28.68 10.95 -8.92
C PHE A 171 28.61 12.43 -8.52
N LYS A 172 29.51 13.26 -9.05
CA LYS A 172 29.53 14.70 -8.78
C LYS A 172 28.19 15.34 -9.18
N GLY A 173 27.58 16.07 -8.26
CA GLY A 173 26.30 16.76 -8.46
C GLY A 173 25.06 16.05 -7.92
N ASN A 174 25.20 14.81 -7.41
CA ASN A 174 24.10 14.08 -6.77
C ASN A 174 24.24 14.09 -5.23
N ASP A 175 23.14 14.38 -4.54
CA ASP A 175 23.09 14.36 -3.06
C ASP A 175 23.14 12.93 -2.49
N LEU A 176 22.66 11.95 -3.26
CA LEU A 176 22.62 10.53 -2.90
C LEU A 176 23.58 9.68 -3.73
N SER A 177 24.10 8.62 -3.12
CA SER A 177 24.81 7.57 -3.85
C SER A 177 23.88 6.69 -4.68
N LEU A 178 24.47 5.94 -5.62
CA LEU A 178 23.71 5.01 -6.47
C LEU A 178 22.88 4.02 -5.63
N VAL A 179 23.46 3.48 -4.55
CA VAL A 179 22.74 2.52 -3.68
C VAL A 179 21.62 3.21 -2.92
N GLN A 180 21.83 4.44 -2.42
CA GLN A 180 20.76 5.20 -1.77
C GLN A 180 19.61 5.52 -2.75
N GLN A 181 19.93 5.81 -4.01
CA GLN A 181 18.92 6.04 -5.05
C GLN A 181 18.12 4.75 -5.33
N GLN A 182 18.77 3.59 -5.34
CA GLN A 182 18.10 2.29 -5.51
C GLN A 182 17.15 1.99 -4.34
N PHE A 183 17.58 2.19 -3.10
CA PHE A 183 16.71 2.04 -1.92
C PHE A 183 15.54 3.02 -1.96
N ARG A 184 15.78 4.28 -2.37
CA ARG A 184 14.72 5.28 -2.52
C ARG A 184 13.71 4.85 -3.59
N HIS A 185 14.18 4.32 -4.73
CA HIS A 185 13.29 3.81 -5.77
C HIS A 185 12.40 2.67 -5.27
N VAL A 186 12.97 1.67 -4.59
CA VAL A 186 12.18 0.57 -4.00
C VAL A 186 11.16 1.10 -3.01
N HIS A 187 11.59 2.01 -2.13
CA HIS A 187 10.74 2.65 -1.14
C HIS A 187 9.53 3.36 -1.80
N ASP A 188 9.79 4.18 -2.82
CA ASP A 188 8.76 4.96 -3.49
C ASP A 188 7.79 4.06 -4.28
N MET A 189 8.31 3.01 -4.93
CA MET A 189 7.48 2.03 -5.66
C MET A 189 6.62 1.18 -4.72
N MET A 190 7.15 0.75 -3.57
CA MET A 190 6.38 0.04 -2.55
C MET A 190 5.23 0.90 -2.00
N ALA A 191 5.54 2.17 -1.73
CA ALA A 191 4.56 3.14 -1.28
C ALA A 191 3.48 3.42 -2.35
N LEU A 192 3.88 3.55 -3.61
CA LEU A 192 3.00 3.75 -4.77
C LEU A 192 2.04 2.57 -4.94
N GLY A 193 2.57 1.35 -4.96
CA GLY A 193 1.79 0.12 -5.15
C GLY A 193 0.75 -0.07 -4.06
N ASN A 194 1.14 0.05 -2.79
CA ASN A 194 0.23 -0.14 -1.66
C ASN A 194 -0.87 0.93 -1.61
N THR A 195 -0.52 2.20 -1.87
CA THR A 195 -1.50 3.31 -1.88
C THR A 195 -2.48 3.15 -3.03
N THR A 196 -2.00 2.82 -4.23
CA THR A 196 -2.84 2.61 -5.42
C THR A 196 -3.80 1.43 -5.21
N LEU A 197 -3.30 0.31 -4.69
CA LEU A 197 -4.12 -0.86 -4.39
C LEU A 197 -5.20 -0.56 -3.35
N PHE A 198 -4.85 0.19 -2.30
CA PHE A 198 -5.81 0.60 -1.28
C PHE A 198 -6.95 1.44 -1.85
N LEU A 199 -6.61 2.47 -2.63
CA LEU A 199 -7.59 3.33 -3.30
C LEU A 199 -8.42 2.58 -4.35
N ASP A 200 -7.97 1.41 -4.80
CA ASP A 200 -8.73 0.54 -5.67
C ASP A 200 -9.70 -0.36 -4.91
N ILE A 201 -9.22 -1.15 -3.95
CA ILE A 201 -9.98 -2.26 -3.38
C ILE A 201 -10.82 -1.86 -2.17
N PHE A 202 -10.38 -0.89 -1.37
CA PHE A 202 -11.14 -0.48 -0.18
C PHE A 202 -12.55 0.05 -0.52
N PRO A 203 -12.73 0.94 -1.53
CA PRO A 203 -14.06 1.39 -1.95
C PRO A 203 -14.97 0.27 -2.45
N LEU A 204 -14.41 -0.81 -3.03
CA LEU A 204 -15.20 -1.96 -3.50
C LEU A 204 -15.84 -2.70 -2.32
N HIS A 205 -15.06 -2.96 -1.28
CA HIS A 205 -15.54 -3.61 -0.06
C HIS A 205 -16.54 -2.74 0.68
N GLU A 206 -16.27 -1.44 0.78
CA GLU A 206 -17.21 -0.49 1.38
C GLU A 206 -18.54 -0.44 0.63
N PHE A 207 -18.50 -0.34 -0.70
CA PHE A 207 -19.71 -0.36 -1.53
C PHE A 207 -20.50 -1.65 -1.27
N TYR A 208 -19.83 -2.81 -1.32
CA TYR A 208 -20.47 -4.09 -1.07
C TYR A 208 -21.08 -4.16 0.33
N ALA A 209 -20.34 -3.75 1.37
CA ALA A 209 -20.80 -3.80 2.76
C ALA A 209 -22.05 -2.93 2.99
N LYS A 210 -22.11 -1.75 2.37
CA LYS A 210 -23.21 -0.79 2.55
C LYS A 210 -24.41 -1.03 1.63
N ARG A 211 -24.18 -1.47 0.39
CA ARG A 211 -25.20 -1.52 -0.67
C ARG A 211 -25.51 -2.92 -1.19
N GLY A 212 -24.69 -3.90 -0.82
CA GLY A 212 -24.83 -5.29 -1.22
C GLY A 212 -24.43 -5.59 -2.66
N LEU A 213 -24.33 -6.88 -2.97
CA LEU A 213 -23.86 -7.39 -4.25
C LEU A 213 -24.69 -6.92 -5.46
N LYS A 214 -26.01 -6.85 -5.30
CA LYS A 214 -26.92 -6.49 -6.40
C LYS A 214 -26.64 -5.08 -6.94
N GLU A 215 -26.43 -4.12 -6.04
CA GLU A 215 -26.11 -2.76 -6.46
C GLU A 215 -24.65 -2.63 -6.90
N LEU A 216 -23.72 -3.36 -6.27
CA LEU A 216 -22.33 -3.41 -6.71
C LEU A 216 -22.24 -3.84 -8.18
N LYS A 217 -22.88 -4.97 -8.54
CA LYS A 217 -22.96 -5.47 -9.93
C LYS A 217 -23.48 -4.42 -10.89
N LYS A 218 -24.55 -3.71 -10.49
CA LYS A 218 -25.16 -2.67 -11.33
C LYS A 218 -24.27 -1.43 -11.50
N CYS A 219 -23.51 -1.08 -10.47
CA CYS A 219 -22.78 0.19 -10.44
C CYS A 219 -21.31 0.07 -10.84
N LEU A 220 -20.70 -1.12 -10.82
CA LEU A 220 -19.25 -1.27 -11.00
C LEU A 220 -18.73 -0.67 -12.32
N GLU A 221 -19.42 -0.88 -13.45
CA GLU A 221 -19.02 -0.32 -14.75
C GLU A 221 -19.01 1.22 -14.80
N VAL A 222 -19.76 1.87 -13.89
CA VAL A 222 -19.83 3.34 -13.82
C VAL A 222 -18.64 3.91 -13.04
N ARG A 223 -17.92 3.09 -12.26
CA ARG A 223 -16.84 3.53 -11.36
C ARG A 223 -15.78 4.37 -12.09
N GLY A 224 -15.25 3.87 -13.22
CA GLY A 224 -14.23 4.59 -14.00
C GLY A 224 -14.67 5.99 -14.48
N ARG A 225 -15.98 6.25 -14.61
CA ARG A 225 -16.52 7.54 -15.10
C ARG A 225 -16.46 8.65 -14.06
N ILE A 226 -16.14 8.35 -12.80
CA ILE A 226 -16.00 9.39 -11.78
C ILE A 226 -14.64 10.11 -11.86
N TYR A 227 -13.66 9.52 -12.56
CA TYR A 227 -12.35 10.12 -12.78
C TYR A 227 -12.43 11.38 -13.63
N GLY A 228 -11.53 12.34 -13.40
CA GLY A 228 -11.46 13.58 -14.17
C GLY A 228 -12.56 14.60 -13.90
N HIS A 229 -13.39 14.40 -12.87
CA HIS A 229 -14.43 15.36 -12.53
C HIS A 229 -13.84 16.65 -11.92
N PRO A 230 -14.14 17.85 -12.46
CA PRO A 230 -13.44 19.09 -12.09
C PRO A 230 -13.68 19.52 -10.64
N LYS A 231 -14.85 19.22 -10.08
CA LYS A 231 -15.19 19.57 -8.69
C LYS A 231 -14.83 18.49 -7.67
N PHE A 232 -14.66 17.25 -8.13
CA PHE A 232 -14.50 16.09 -7.27
C PHE A 232 -13.42 15.19 -7.89
N PRO A 233 -12.17 15.67 -7.94
CA PRO A 233 -11.09 14.88 -8.50
C PRO A 233 -10.89 13.60 -7.67
N VAL A 234 -10.52 12.53 -8.35
CA VAL A 234 -10.10 11.28 -7.73
C VAL A 234 -8.59 11.32 -7.55
N LEU A 235 -8.14 10.99 -6.35
CA LEU A 235 -6.72 10.76 -6.07
C LEU A 235 -6.34 9.40 -6.66
N TRP A 236 -5.43 9.41 -7.63
CA TRP A 236 -4.99 8.18 -8.29
C TRP A 236 -3.47 8.18 -8.53
N PRO A 237 -2.67 7.71 -7.55
CA PRO A 237 -1.21 7.86 -7.56
C PRO A 237 -0.50 7.22 -8.76
N ALA A 238 -0.97 6.06 -9.24
CA ALA A 238 -0.40 5.41 -10.42
C ALA A 238 -0.57 6.23 -11.72
N GLY A 239 -1.51 7.18 -11.73
CA GLY A 239 -1.80 7.99 -12.92
C GLY A 239 -2.59 7.23 -13.98
N GLN A 240 -3.36 7.97 -14.77
CA GLN A 240 -4.30 7.41 -15.75
C GLN A 240 -3.61 6.74 -16.95
N GLU A 241 -2.39 7.17 -17.29
CA GLU A 241 -1.61 6.63 -18.41
C GLU A 241 -1.06 5.24 -18.11
N THR A 242 -0.54 5.04 -16.89
CA THR A 242 0.01 3.75 -16.44
C THR A 242 -1.10 2.77 -16.06
N LEU A 243 -2.10 3.24 -15.32
CA LEU A 243 -3.21 2.40 -14.86
C LEU A 243 -4.51 3.22 -14.88
N ALA A 244 -5.42 2.89 -15.80
CA ALA A 244 -6.69 3.59 -15.87
C ALA A 244 -7.56 3.30 -14.64
N PHE A 245 -8.09 4.36 -14.02
CA PHE A 245 -8.91 4.26 -12.82
C PHE A 245 -10.23 3.50 -13.06
N GLY A 246 -10.58 2.62 -12.12
CA GLY A 246 -11.92 2.04 -11.98
C GLY A 246 -12.37 1.20 -13.18
N GLN A 247 -11.44 0.55 -13.88
CA GLN A 247 -11.77 -0.39 -14.94
C GLN A 247 -12.57 -1.58 -14.39
N PHE A 248 -13.52 -2.05 -15.20
CA PHE A 248 -14.31 -3.23 -14.87
C PHE A 248 -13.48 -4.50 -15.09
N HIS A 249 -13.43 -5.34 -14.06
CA HIS A 249 -12.82 -6.66 -14.10
C HIS A 249 -13.81 -7.69 -13.55
N GLN A 250 -13.97 -8.82 -14.25
CA GLN A 250 -14.93 -9.85 -13.86
C GLN A 250 -14.57 -10.50 -12.52
N GLU A 251 -13.28 -10.55 -12.21
CA GLU A 251 -12.73 -11.08 -10.96
C GLU A 251 -13.33 -10.37 -9.73
N ILE A 252 -13.58 -9.06 -9.82
CA ILE A 252 -14.19 -8.29 -8.74
C ILE A 252 -15.57 -8.84 -8.41
N ILE A 253 -16.45 -8.95 -9.42
CA ILE A 253 -17.81 -9.43 -9.21
C ILE A 253 -17.82 -10.87 -8.72
N ARG A 254 -16.98 -11.72 -9.31
CA ARG A 254 -16.92 -13.13 -8.92
C ARG A 254 -16.47 -13.30 -7.47
N ALA A 255 -15.51 -12.49 -7.01
CA ALA A 255 -15.10 -12.51 -5.61
C ALA A 255 -16.25 -12.17 -4.65
N PHE A 256 -17.01 -11.10 -4.91
CA PHE A 256 -18.12 -10.73 -4.02
C PHE A 256 -19.32 -11.68 -4.14
N GLU A 257 -19.53 -12.34 -5.28
CA GLU A 257 -20.48 -13.47 -5.38
C GLU A 257 -20.10 -14.60 -4.44
N LEU A 258 -18.83 -15.00 -4.42
CA LEU A 258 -18.34 -16.07 -3.56
C LEU A 258 -18.47 -15.74 -2.07
N ILE A 259 -18.34 -14.46 -1.70
CA ILE A 259 -18.62 -14.00 -0.32
C ILE A 259 -20.10 -14.21 0.05
N ASP A 260 -21.03 -13.91 -0.86
CA ASP A 260 -22.47 -14.16 -0.67
C ASP A 260 -22.80 -15.66 -0.63
N GLU A 261 -22.09 -16.47 -1.43
CA GLU A 261 -22.20 -17.93 -1.47
C GLU A 261 -21.59 -18.62 -0.22
N GLY A 262 -20.76 -17.90 0.55
CA GLY A 262 -20.06 -18.40 1.73
C GLY A 262 -18.70 -19.04 1.46
N ASP A 263 -18.21 -19.01 0.22
CA ASP A 263 -16.88 -19.50 -0.16
C ASP A 263 -15.85 -18.36 -0.12
N THR A 264 -15.51 -17.95 1.10
CA THR A 264 -14.62 -16.81 1.32
C THR A 264 -13.18 -17.10 0.88
N ALA A 265 -12.72 -18.35 1.00
CA ALA A 265 -11.38 -18.75 0.58
C ALA A 265 -11.21 -18.61 -0.94
N GLN A 266 -12.18 -19.09 -1.73
CA GLN A 266 -12.15 -18.89 -3.19
C GLN A 266 -12.34 -17.42 -3.57
N SER A 267 -13.11 -16.65 -2.80
CA SER A 267 -13.22 -15.20 -3.00
C SER A 267 -11.85 -14.50 -2.93
N VAL A 268 -10.99 -14.89 -1.97
CA VAL A 268 -9.63 -14.33 -1.86
C VAL A 268 -8.82 -14.57 -3.12
N GLU A 269 -8.94 -15.73 -3.77
CA GLU A 269 -8.23 -16.02 -5.02
C GLU A 269 -8.62 -15.04 -6.14
N PHE A 270 -9.91 -14.75 -6.32
CA PHE A 270 -10.36 -13.80 -7.35
C PHE A 270 -9.91 -12.37 -7.06
N LEU A 271 -10.00 -11.91 -5.81
CA LEU A 271 -9.45 -10.60 -5.42
C LEU A 271 -7.93 -10.55 -5.59
N ALA A 272 -7.21 -11.62 -5.26
CA ALA A 272 -5.77 -11.72 -5.46
C ALA A 272 -5.41 -11.62 -6.94
N TRP A 273 -6.16 -12.27 -7.84
CA TRP A 273 -5.94 -12.11 -9.28
C TRP A 273 -6.17 -10.67 -9.73
N HIS A 274 -7.22 -10.01 -9.26
CA HIS A 274 -7.48 -8.61 -9.58
C HIS A 274 -6.35 -7.69 -9.07
N GLU A 275 -6.00 -7.80 -7.80
CA GLU A 275 -4.89 -7.08 -7.17
C GLU A 275 -3.58 -7.30 -7.94
N GLN A 276 -3.18 -8.55 -8.15
CA GLN A 276 -1.84 -8.88 -8.60
C GLN A 276 -1.66 -8.69 -10.09
N ARG A 277 -2.71 -8.89 -10.90
CA ARG A 277 -2.67 -8.77 -12.36
C ARG A 277 -3.10 -7.41 -12.86
N ASN A 278 -4.22 -6.89 -12.36
CA ASN A 278 -4.87 -5.73 -12.95
C ASN A 278 -4.41 -4.43 -12.29
N ILE A 279 -3.95 -4.49 -11.02
CA ILE A 279 -3.51 -3.32 -10.28
C ILE A 279 -1.98 -3.28 -10.13
N LEU A 280 -1.39 -4.22 -9.40
CA LEU A 280 0.04 -4.18 -9.06
C LEU A 280 0.97 -4.45 -10.25
N GLN A 281 0.55 -5.29 -11.21
CA GLN A 281 1.38 -5.58 -12.38
C GLN A 281 1.70 -4.28 -13.17
N PRO A 282 0.71 -3.53 -13.68
CA PRO A 282 0.98 -2.28 -14.38
C PRO A 282 1.50 -1.17 -13.45
N ALA A 283 1.04 -1.11 -12.19
CA ALA A 283 1.43 -0.02 -11.30
C ALA A 283 2.91 -0.09 -10.87
N ILE A 284 3.45 -1.29 -10.63
CA ILE A 284 4.81 -1.43 -10.09
C ILE A 284 5.66 -2.52 -10.73
N TYR A 285 5.09 -3.66 -11.14
CA TYR A 285 5.90 -4.80 -11.60
C TYR A 285 6.26 -4.75 -13.10
N GLU A 286 5.82 -3.73 -13.83
CA GLU A 286 6.30 -3.40 -15.18
C GLU A 286 7.45 -2.38 -15.18
N ASP A 287 7.76 -1.78 -14.01
CA ASP A 287 8.91 -0.89 -13.84
C ASP A 287 10.23 -1.67 -13.86
N GLN A 288 11.01 -1.50 -14.93
CA GLN A 288 12.23 -2.27 -15.17
C GLN A 288 13.27 -2.12 -14.06
N GLN A 289 13.38 -0.92 -13.47
CA GLN A 289 14.32 -0.67 -12.39
C GLN A 289 13.94 -1.44 -11.12
N LEU A 290 12.66 -1.41 -10.74
CA LEU A 290 12.15 -2.18 -9.61
C LEU A 290 12.33 -3.67 -9.84
N VAL A 291 11.99 -4.18 -11.03
CA VAL A 291 12.16 -5.62 -11.36
C VAL A 291 13.62 -6.04 -11.19
N ALA A 292 14.57 -5.26 -11.72
CA ALA A 292 15.98 -5.56 -11.57
C ALA A 292 16.39 -5.60 -10.09
N LEU A 293 15.97 -4.61 -9.29
CA LEU A 293 16.29 -4.52 -7.87
C LEU A 293 15.70 -5.68 -7.04
N LEU A 294 14.45 -6.06 -7.31
CA LEU A 294 13.81 -7.20 -6.64
C LEU A 294 14.54 -8.52 -6.94
N ARG A 295 14.93 -8.75 -8.20
CA ARG A 295 15.68 -9.94 -8.60
C ARG A 295 17.06 -9.98 -7.97
N THR A 296 17.78 -8.86 -7.95
CA THR A 296 19.10 -8.77 -7.31
C THR A 296 18.99 -8.98 -5.80
N ASN A 297 18.01 -8.39 -5.13
CA ASN A 297 17.74 -8.64 -3.71
C ASN A 297 17.45 -10.13 -3.46
N HIS A 298 16.59 -10.75 -4.26
CA HIS A 298 16.23 -12.14 -4.08
C HIS A 298 17.42 -13.09 -4.27
N ALA A 299 18.19 -12.90 -5.34
CA ALA A 299 19.40 -13.68 -5.58
C ALA A 299 20.41 -13.52 -4.44
N ALA A 300 20.61 -12.29 -3.95
CA ALA A 300 21.53 -12.03 -2.84
C ALA A 300 21.06 -12.67 -1.53
N TYR A 301 19.77 -12.63 -1.23
CA TYR A 301 19.18 -13.27 -0.05
C TYR A 301 19.34 -14.80 -0.10
N VAL A 302 19.00 -15.42 -1.23
CA VAL A 302 19.03 -16.88 -1.40
C VAL A 302 20.47 -17.42 -1.43
N THR A 303 21.40 -16.70 -2.05
CA THR A 303 22.82 -17.12 -2.15
C THR A 303 23.65 -16.73 -0.93
N GLY A 304 23.15 -15.83 -0.09
CA GLY A 304 23.90 -15.23 1.02
C GLY A 304 25.03 -14.29 0.57
N PHE A 305 25.05 -13.89 -0.70
CA PHE A 305 26.09 -13.05 -1.28
C PHE A 305 25.52 -11.91 -2.15
N PRO A 306 25.89 -10.63 -1.88
CA PRO A 306 26.70 -10.16 -0.76
C PRO A 306 25.96 -10.29 0.59
N SER A 307 26.70 -10.48 1.68
CA SER A 307 26.12 -10.68 3.01
C SER A 307 25.56 -9.38 3.59
N GLY A 308 24.45 -9.48 4.35
CA GLY A 308 23.99 -8.43 5.26
C GLY A 308 23.09 -7.32 4.70
N VAL A 309 22.75 -7.35 3.40
CA VAL A 309 21.97 -6.29 2.74
C VAL A 309 20.60 -6.75 2.26
N ALA A 310 20.52 -8.02 1.86
CA ALA A 310 19.35 -8.55 1.22
C ALA A 310 18.26 -8.91 2.23
N GLN A 311 17.02 -8.59 1.90
CA GLN A 311 15.85 -8.90 2.71
C GLN A 311 15.09 -10.09 2.13
N ALA A 312 14.54 -10.92 3.01
CA ALA A 312 13.66 -12.01 2.64
C ALA A 312 12.41 -11.45 1.93
N ILE A 313 12.02 -12.08 0.82
CA ILE A 313 10.68 -11.87 0.25
C ILE A 313 9.78 -12.90 0.90
N GLU A 314 9.07 -12.47 1.94
CA GLU A 314 8.21 -13.31 2.76
C GLU A 314 6.98 -12.54 3.23
N LEU A 315 5.96 -13.28 3.65
CA LEU A 315 4.79 -12.75 4.34
C LEU A 315 4.69 -13.39 5.72
N THR A 316 4.67 -12.56 6.77
CA THR A 316 4.53 -13.01 8.15
C THR A 316 3.14 -12.67 8.70
N LEU A 317 2.36 -13.70 9.05
CA LEU A 317 1.00 -13.61 9.63
C LEU A 317 1.03 -13.29 11.14
N THR A 318 1.82 -12.28 11.49
CA THR A 318 1.93 -11.69 12.83
C THR A 318 1.94 -10.16 12.70
N SER A 319 1.72 -9.44 13.80
CA SER A 319 1.81 -7.97 13.82
C SER A 319 3.24 -7.44 13.63
N GLN A 320 4.26 -8.26 13.88
CA GLN A 320 5.67 -7.86 13.91
C GLN A 320 6.35 -7.95 12.53
N CYS A 321 7.39 -7.16 12.30
CA CYS A 321 8.21 -7.27 11.08
C CYS A 321 9.13 -8.50 11.03
N GLN A 322 9.49 -9.08 12.17
CA GLN A 322 10.43 -10.19 12.22
C GLN A 322 9.79 -11.52 11.83
N SER A 323 10.53 -12.33 11.06
CA SER A 323 10.15 -13.69 10.74
C SER A 323 9.99 -14.52 12.01
N VAL A 324 8.93 -15.32 12.07
CA VAL A 324 8.72 -16.30 13.13
C VAL A 324 9.01 -17.70 12.61
N LYS A 325 9.55 -18.57 13.48
CA LYS A 325 9.95 -19.94 13.13
C LYS A 325 8.81 -20.95 13.15
N ASP A 326 7.64 -20.55 13.62
CA ASP A 326 6.41 -21.31 13.38
C ASP A 326 5.84 -20.92 12.01
N GLU A 327 5.11 -21.83 11.38
CA GLU A 327 4.59 -21.82 9.99
C GLU A 327 3.70 -20.61 9.60
N ARG A 328 3.77 -19.50 10.33
CA ARG A 328 3.14 -18.20 10.07
C ARG A 328 3.97 -17.32 9.12
N THR A 329 5.21 -17.70 8.83
CA THR A 329 6.06 -17.04 7.83
C THR A 329 6.06 -17.84 6.53
N ILE A 330 5.60 -17.22 5.44
CA ILE A 330 5.57 -17.82 4.11
C ILE A 330 6.65 -17.16 3.27
N GLY A 331 7.62 -17.93 2.79
CA GLY A 331 8.66 -17.44 1.87
C GLY A 331 8.23 -17.51 0.40
N PHE A 332 8.79 -16.62 -0.42
CA PHE A 332 8.54 -16.58 -1.86
C PHE A 332 9.11 -17.80 -2.60
N SER A 333 10.42 -17.98 -2.57
CA SER A 333 11.15 -19.03 -3.29
C SER A 333 12.54 -19.25 -2.69
N SER A 334 13.08 -20.45 -2.85
CA SER A 334 14.48 -20.78 -2.56
C SER A 334 15.35 -20.85 -3.83
N ASN A 335 14.78 -20.59 -5.01
CA ASN A 335 15.52 -20.53 -6.27
C ASN A 335 16.05 -19.11 -6.49
N PRO A 336 17.39 -18.90 -6.59
CA PRO A 336 17.97 -17.55 -6.75
C PRO A 336 17.57 -16.85 -8.06
N LEU A 337 17.07 -17.60 -9.05
CA LEU A 337 16.58 -17.06 -10.32
C LEU A 337 15.07 -16.77 -10.32
N ALA A 338 14.38 -16.99 -9.19
CA ALA A 338 12.96 -16.68 -9.09
C ALA A 338 12.72 -15.17 -9.20
N ASP A 339 11.60 -14.82 -9.81
CA ASP A 339 11.26 -13.45 -10.17
C ASP A 339 9.88 -13.08 -9.64
N LEU A 340 9.85 -12.22 -8.62
CA LEU A 340 8.60 -11.75 -8.01
C LEU A 340 7.78 -10.90 -8.99
N SER A 341 8.41 -10.24 -9.97
CA SER A 341 7.67 -9.45 -10.97
C SER A 341 6.89 -10.32 -11.96
N ASN A 342 7.31 -11.58 -12.12
CA ASN A 342 6.63 -12.54 -12.97
C ASN A 342 5.38 -13.09 -12.28
N ILE A 343 4.21 -12.69 -12.78
CA ILE A 343 2.92 -13.10 -12.22
C ILE A 343 2.74 -14.62 -12.09
N LYS A 344 3.30 -15.42 -13.00
CA LYS A 344 3.21 -16.89 -12.94
C LYS A 344 4.00 -17.49 -11.77
N GLN A 345 4.99 -16.78 -11.26
CA GLN A 345 5.77 -17.17 -10.07
C GLN A 345 5.20 -16.52 -8.81
N ARG A 346 4.73 -15.27 -8.91
CA ARG A 346 4.15 -14.52 -7.79
C ARG A 346 2.81 -15.08 -7.32
N MET A 347 1.90 -15.43 -8.22
CA MET A 347 0.57 -15.93 -7.83
C MET A 347 0.61 -17.20 -6.98
N PRO A 348 1.43 -18.23 -7.29
CA PRO A 348 1.60 -19.37 -6.39
C PRO A 348 2.03 -18.98 -4.96
N PHE A 349 2.86 -17.95 -4.80
CA PHE A 349 3.24 -17.45 -3.47
C PHE A 349 2.07 -16.78 -2.76
N VAL A 350 1.33 -15.90 -3.47
CA VAL A 350 0.15 -15.21 -2.93
C VAL A 350 -0.94 -16.21 -2.51
N LEU A 351 -1.21 -17.23 -3.34
CA LEU A 351 -2.23 -18.24 -3.03
C LEU A 351 -1.81 -19.18 -1.89
N ARG A 352 -0.51 -19.48 -1.72
CA ARG A 352 -0.02 -20.19 -0.53
C ARG A 352 -0.25 -19.38 0.75
N ALA A 353 0.00 -18.07 0.69
CA ALA A 353 -0.27 -17.19 1.82
C ALA A 353 -1.77 -17.11 2.15
N ALA A 354 -2.63 -17.04 1.14
CA ALA A 354 -4.08 -17.06 1.31
C ALA A 354 -4.57 -18.38 1.92
N ALA A 355 -4.11 -19.52 1.40
CA ALA A 355 -4.43 -20.84 1.95
C ALA A 355 -3.98 -20.96 3.41
N ARG A 356 -2.76 -20.50 3.73
CA ARG A 356 -2.26 -20.54 5.11
C ARG A 356 -3.07 -19.67 6.05
N PHE A 357 -3.46 -18.48 5.60
CA PHE A 357 -4.32 -17.59 6.38
C PHE A 357 -5.69 -18.23 6.65
N ASP A 358 -6.29 -18.87 5.65
CA ASP A 358 -7.57 -19.59 5.81
C ASP A 358 -7.44 -20.80 6.75
N GLU A 359 -6.38 -21.61 6.62
CA GLU A 359 -6.08 -22.71 7.55
C GLU A 359 -6.01 -22.21 9.01
N MET A 360 -5.27 -21.12 9.24
CA MET A 360 -5.11 -20.54 10.58
C MET A 360 -6.41 -19.97 11.15
N LEU A 361 -7.37 -19.55 10.32
CA LEU A 361 -8.70 -19.14 10.78
C LEU A 361 -9.56 -20.32 11.24
N ASN A 362 -9.20 -21.53 10.81
CA ASN A 362 -9.94 -22.76 11.04
C ASN A 362 -9.25 -23.73 12.01
N ASP A 363 -8.08 -23.37 12.56
CA ASP A 363 -7.32 -24.19 13.51
C ASP A 363 -7.07 -23.48 14.86
N SER A 364 -6.15 -24.01 15.68
CA SER A 364 -5.81 -23.47 16.99
C SER A 364 -5.11 -22.11 16.96
N ASN A 365 -4.60 -21.66 15.79
CA ASN A 365 -3.91 -20.37 15.62
C ASN A 365 -4.88 -19.19 15.50
N ARG A 366 -6.18 -19.42 15.32
CA ARG A 366 -7.18 -18.37 15.10
C ARG A 366 -7.09 -17.24 16.11
N GLY A 367 -6.95 -17.55 17.39
CA GLY A 367 -6.86 -16.54 18.46
C GLY A 367 -5.63 -15.64 18.32
N ALA A 368 -4.48 -16.21 17.95
CA ALA A 368 -3.24 -15.45 17.73
C ALA A 368 -3.32 -14.58 16.46
N LEU A 369 -4.00 -15.09 15.42
CA LEU A 369 -4.24 -14.37 14.17
C LEU A 369 -5.18 -13.17 14.41
N GLU A 370 -6.31 -13.39 15.08
CA GLU A 370 -7.25 -12.34 15.48
C GLU A 370 -6.58 -11.25 16.33
N GLN A 371 -5.75 -11.68 17.29
CA GLN A 371 -4.99 -10.75 18.13
C GLN A 371 -4.02 -9.89 17.29
N SER A 372 -3.31 -10.51 16.36
CA SER A 372 -2.40 -9.79 15.45
C SER A 372 -3.15 -8.78 14.57
N ILE A 373 -4.34 -9.13 14.07
CA ILE A 373 -5.18 -8.20 13.30
C ILE A 373 -5.66 -7.03 14.18
N ARG A 374 -6.04 -7.28 15.44
CA ARG A 374 -6.42 -6.21 16.39
C ARG A 374 -5.26 -5.27 16.68
N GLU A 375 -4.05 -5.80 16.84
CA GLU A 375 -2.84 -5.01 17.02
C GLU A 375 -2.59 -4.11 15.80
N ILE A 376 -2.64 -4.66 14.58
CA ILE A 376 -2.54 -3.88 13.34
C ILE A 376 -3.63 -2.81 13.26
N ALA A 377 -4.89 -3.15 13.58
CA ALA A 377 -6.02 -2.21 13.55
C ALA A 377 -5.85 -1.03 14.53
N SER A 378 -5.19 -1.26 15.66
CA SER A 378 -4.89 -0.24 16.67
C SER A 378 -3.69 0.64 16.32
N GLY A 379 -2.97 0.33 15.23
CA GLY A 379 -1.69 0.94 14.91
C GLY A 379 -0.58 0.45 15.84
N GLY A 380 -0.55 -0.84 16.17
CA GLY A 380 0.59 -1.44 16.85
C GLY A 380 1.90 -1.08 16.14
N GLU A 381 2.96 -0.85 16.90
CA GLU A 381 4.30 -0.58 16.38
C GLU A 381 4.72 -1.73 15.43
N ALA A 382 5.12 -1.36 14.21
CA ALA A 382 5.67 -2.30 13.23
C ALA A 382 7.09 -2.73 13.63
#